data_AF-A0A5C5BQ55-F1
#
_entry.id   AF-A0A5C5BQ55-F1
#
_cell.length_a   1.000
_cell.length_b   1.000
_cell.length_c   1.000
_cell.angle_alpha   90.00
_cell.angle_beta   90.00
_cell.angle_gamma   90.00
#
_symmetry.space_group_name_H-M   'P 1'
#
loop_
_entity.id
_entity.type
_entity.pdbx_description
1 polymer ?
#
loop_
_entity_poly.entity_id
_entity_poly.type
_entity_poly.pdbx_seq_one_letter_code
_entity_poly.pdbx_strand_id
1 'polypeptide(L)'
;MGKREDKITRAAHIKRHTRGTSNEISFSVLDAAKNALEGDDDGLKHRPGRISLFTLPGKRKKPAPTPTKERGLPLSTGGFVSVDDSGPTSKLGMIAPPSRSSGSTEKNPSTTLAVAPVKPKRSPEEEIALRKARRRLSKWLAIAVVVVVSAGLLSAGGVYLYRDYQTQQGHVAVLDDALLLVKEADETIEKLDEVVKNPFADGSDEQRVDIQAQLEDVEGKLQDADEKARTVSLELNGAREKEAANQTVAAIAARYTLVEQGQLLMNAATEAQLAAEQVDRAWKTVLKGDDLARQAAQLVTETTAENVEASKNKTKEALAAFDEAYQAFSDVQSTYASADFSQYFDYIGKRQESLGYAIASDDAILAKNKEEATAQNNAYNIADAEAAVLAKSLPEDPAVIIDETFAEATADVAKAYSTARLQARSADAFISDYLGAESK
;
A
#
# COMPACT_ATOMS: atom_id res chain seq x y z
N MET A 1 -48.87 -68.33 5.52
CA MET A 1 -49.29 -67.67 4.26
C MET A 1 -50.45 -68.46 3.68
N GLY A 2 -51.53 -67.88 3.17
CA GLY A 2 -51.97 -66.48 3.21
C GLY A 2 -53.50 -66.40 3.00
N LYS A 3 -54.14 -65.35 3.53
CA LYS A 3 -55.57 -65.02 3.27
C LYS A 3 -55.57 -63.95 2.18
N ARG A 4 -56.20 -64.17 1.02
CA ARG A 4 -57.63 -63.93 0.74
C ARG A 4 -58.04 -62.47 1.00
N GLU A 5 -58.12 -61.69 -0.07
CA GLU A 5 -59.06 -60.58 -0.16
C GLU A 5 -59.96 -60.74 -1.39
N ASP A 6 -61.25 -60.67 -1.09
CA ASP A 6 -62.46 -60.71 -1.91
C ASP A 6 -63.45 -59.97 -0.97
N LYS A 7 -64.29 -59.00 -1.36
CA LYS A 7 -64.70 -58.54 -2.69
C LYS A 7 -65.60 -57.29 -2.51
N ILE A 8 -65.63 -56.34 -3.46
CA ILE A 8 -66.68 -55.31 -3.73
C ILE A 8 -67.13 -54.35 -2.57
N THR A 9 -67.82 -53.20 -2.77
CA THR A 9 -68.69 -52.74 -3.88
C THR A 9 -68.83 -51.19 -3.99
N ARG A 10 -69.05 -50.68 -5.22
CA ARG A 10 -69.70 -49.39 -5.64
C ARG A 10 -68.96 -48.07 -5.27
N ALA A 11 -68.80 -47.04 -6.12
CA ALA A 11 -69.57 -46.46 -7.26
C ALA A 11 -70.73 -45.52 -6.85
N ALA A 12 -70.99 -44.35 -7.47
CA ALA A 12 -70.21 -43.54 -8.45
C ALA A 12 -70.84 -42.13 -8.66
N HIS A 13 -70.07 -41.18 -9.23
CA HIS A 13 -70.47 -39.83 -9.71
C HIS A 13 -70.97 -38.83 -8.63
N ILE A 14 -70.97 -37.49 -8.80
CA ILE A 14 -71.12 -36.60 -9.99
C ILE A 14 -69.94 -35.60 -10.03
N LYS A 15 -69.00 -35.68 -11.00
CA LYS A 15 -69.00 -35.08 -12.36
C LYS A 15 -68.86 -33.54 -12.43
N ARG A 16 -67.61 -33.05 -12.56
CA ARG A 16 -67.26 -31.72 -13.11
C ARG A 16 -67.15 -31.76 -14.65
N HIS A 17 -67.48 -30.67 -15.33
CA HIS A 17 -67.43 -30.41 -16.79
C HIS A 17 -67.46 -28.88 -16.98
N THR A 18 -66.96 -28.18 -18.01
CA THR A 18 -66.05 -28.43 -19.17
C THR A 18 -65.75 -27.04 -19.80
N ARG A 19 -64.69 -26.72 -20.57
CA ARG A 19 -63.52 -27.45 -21.12
C ARG A 19 -62.39 -26.42 -21.37
N GLY A 20 -61.13 -26.85 -21.52
CA GLY A 20 -60.03 -25.96 -21.94
C GLY A 20 -58.69 -26.70 -22.05
N THR A 21 -58.49 -27.46 -23.13
CA THR A 21 -57.37 -28.42 -23.26
C THR A 21 -56.52 -28.15 -24.51
N SER A 22 -55.25 -27.79 -24.32
CA SER A 22 -54.12 -27.96 -25.26
C SER A 22 -52.82 -27.54 -24.54
N ASN A 23 -51.68 -28.23 -24.67
CA ASN A 23 -51.51 -29.66 -24.95
C ASN A 23 -50.18 -30.14 -24.32
N GLU A 24 -50.15 -31.40 -23.87
CA GLU A 24 -48.98 -32.26 -23.54
C GLU A 24 -47.69 -31.68 -22.91
N ILE A 25 -47.30 -32.33 -21.80
CA ILE A 25 -46.06 -32.12 -21.05
C ILE A 25 -44.83 -32.57 -21.87
N SER A 26 -43.70 -31.88 -21.72
CA SER A 26 -42.38 -32.40 -22.13
C SER A 26 -41.32 -32.05 -21.09
N PHE A 27 -41.15 -32.93 -20.09
CA PHE A 27 -40.00 -32.88 -19.18
C PHE A 27 -38.74 -33.36 -19.90
N SER A 28 -37.94 -32.45 -20.45
CA SER A 28 -36.50 -32.65 -20.62
C SER A 28 -35.75 -31.32 -20.72
N VAL A 29 -35.19 -30.90 -19.58
CA VAL A 29 -34.26 -29.75 -19.49
C VAL A 29 -32.95 -30.15 -18.79
N LEU A 30 -32.93 -31.27 -18.06
CA LEU A 30 -31.75 -31.75 -17.32
C LEU A 30 -30.87 -32.75 -18.12
N ASP A 31 -31.41 -33.39 -19.15
CA ASP A 31 -30.66 -34.36 -19.98
C ASP A 31 -29.88 -33.68 -21.13
N ALA A 32 -30.28 -32.45 -21.50
CA ALA A 32 -29.64 -31.64 -22.54
C ALA A 32 -28.34 -30.96 -22.07
N ALA A 33 -28.23 -30.62 -20.78
CA ALA A 33 -27.04 -29.98 -20.22
C ALA A 33 -25.89 -30.97 -19.96
N LYS A 34 -26.20 -32.25 -19.73
CA LYS A 34 -25.20 -33.29 -19.40
C LYS A 34 -24.52 -33.88 -20.64
N ASN A 35 -25.28 -34.11 -21.72
CA ASN A 35 -24.75 -34.64 -22.99
C ASN A 35 -24.01 -33.59 -23.85
N ALA A 36 -23.71 -32.41 -23.28
CA ALA A 36 -22.91 -31.35 -23.92
C ALA A 36 -21.45 -31.29 -23.40
N LEU A 37 -21.04 -32.22 -22.52
CA LEU A 37 -19.71 -32.23 -21.88
C LEU A 37 -18.89 -33.51 -22.18
N GLU A 38 -19.41 -34.43 -22.98
CA GLU A 38 -18.68 -35.60 -23.50
C GLU A 38 -18.69 -35.56 -25.04
N GLY A 39 -17.66 -34.93 -25.62
CA GLY A 39 -17.43 -34.81 -27.07
C GLY A 39 -16.03 -34.26 -27.32
N ASP A 40 -15.26 -34.94 -28.17
CA ASP A 40 -13.80 -34.82 -28.21
C ASP A 40 -13.21 -33.53 -28.85
N ASP A 41 -11.94 -33.33 -28.51
CA ASP A 41 -10.99 -32.32 -28.96
C ASP A 41 -10.89 -32.16 -30.50
N ASP A 42 -10.88 -30.90 -30.98
CA ASP A 42 -10.08 -30.53 -32.15
C ASP A 42 -9.75 -29.01 -32.12
N GLY A 43 -8.47 -28.65 -32.19
CA GLY A 43 -7.99 -27.35 -31.70
C GLY A 43 -7.79 -26.26 -32.76
N LEU A 44 -8.10 -25.00 -32.41
CA LEU A 44 -7.71 -23.83 -33.22
C LEU A 44 -7.25 -22.62 -32.38
N LYS A 45 -6.00 -22.21 -32.60
CA LYS A 45 -5.33 -21.13 -31.86
C LYS A 45 -5.76 -19.76 -32.39
N HIS A 46 -6.39 -18.94 -31.54
CA HIS A 46 -6.46 -17.49 -31.78
C HIS A 46 -5.98 -16.67 -30.58
N ARG A 47 -5.50 -15.47 -30.90
CA ARG A 47 -4.59 -14.63 -30.11
C ARG A 47 -5.35 -13.36 -29.69
N PRO A 48 -5.30 -12.91 -28.41
CA PRO A 48 -5.98 -11.69 -28.00
C PRO A 48 -5.47 -10.49 -28.82
N GLY A 49 -6.43 -9.71 -29.34
CA GLY A 49 -6.17 -8.60 -30.24
C GLY A 49 -5.73 -7.32 -29.52
N ARG A 50 -5.08 -6.42 -30.26
CA ARG A 50 -4.68 -5.09 -29.76
C ARG A 50 -5.90 -4.18 -29.61
N ILE A 51 -6.03 -3.52 -28.46
CA ILE A 51 -6.85 -2.31 -28.35
C ILE A 51 -6.09 -1.17 -29.05
N SER A 52 -6.75 -0.45 -29.96
CA SER A 52 -6.13 0.67 -30.68
C SER A 52 -6.22 1.95 -29.84
N LEU A 53 -5.06 2.52 -29.51
CA LEU A 53 -4.97 3.85 -28.90
C LEU A 53 -5.50 4.92 -29.87
N PHE A 54 -6.15 5.94 -29.32
CA PHE A 54 -6.89 6.96 -30.07
C PHE A 54 -6.03 7.77 -31.05
N THR A 55 -6.61 8.12 -32.19
CA THR A 55 -5.98 8.95 -33.22
C THR A 55 -5.94 10.43 -32.84
N LEU A 56 -4.80 11.06 -33.13
CA LEU A 56 -4.57 12.51 -33.00
C LEU A 56 -5.53 13.34 -33.87
N PRO A 57 -5.74 14.61 -33.49
CA PRO A 57 -5.33 15.66 -34.42
C PRO A 57 -4.47 16.74 -33.75
N GLY A 58 -3.23 16.91 -34.23
CA GLY A 58 -2.32 17.95 -33.73
C GLY A 58 -2.49 19.31 -34.41
N LYS A 59 -2.18 20.40 -33.69
CA LYS A 59 -1.87 21.71 -34.28
C LYS A 59 -0.75 22.43 -33.50
N ARG A 60 0.15 23.07 -34.24
CA ARG A 60 1.42 23.62 -33.73
C ARG A 60 1.23 24.97 -33.02
N LYS A 61 1.88 25.16 -31.86
CA LYS A 61 2.37 26.47 -31.38
C LYS A 61 3.80 26.30 -30.83
N LYS A 62 4.58 27.38 -30.86
CA LYS A 62 5.99 27.43 -30.41
C LYS A 62 6.05 27.68 -28.88
N PRO A 63 7.10 27.22 -28.17
CA PRO A 63 7.27 27.51 -26.74
C PRO A 63 7.55 28.99 -26.47
N ALA A 64 7.12 29.45 -25.29
CA ALA A 64 7.52 30.71 -24.67
C ALA A 64 8.71 30.46 -23.71
N PRO A 65 9.52 31.48 -23.37
CA PRO A 65 10.75 31.29 -22.60
C PRO A 65 10.50 31.03 -21.10
N THR A 66 11.53 30.53 -20.43
CA THR A 66 11.56 30.25 -18.99
C THR A 66 11.47 31.52 -18.12
N PRO A 67 10.72 31.49 -17.01
CA PRO A 67 10.79 32.54 -15.99
C PRO A 67 12.04 32.37 -15.10
N THR A 68 12.60 33.48 -14.66
CA THR A 68 13.74 33.53 -13.70
C THR A 68 13.30 33.42 -12.24
N LYS A 69 14.27 33.30 -11.33
CA LYS A 69 14.10 33.44 -9.87
C LYS A 69 13.45 34.79 -9.46
N GLU A 70 13.21 34.90 -8.14
CA GLU A 70 12.74 36.09 -7.38
C GLU A 70 11.22 36.22 -7.12
N ARG A 71 10.67 35.32 -6.29
CA ARG A 71 9.87 35.69 -5.10
C ARG A 71 9.56 34.48 -4.20
N GLY A 72 9.69 34.65 -2.89
CA GLY A 72 9.35 33.64 -1.89
C GLY A 72 7.86 33.66 -1.50
N LEU A 73 7.37 32.55 -0.93
CA LEU A 73 6.04 32.47 -0.31
C LEU A 73 6.06 33.02 1.13
N PRO A 74 4.94 33.58 1.62
CA PRO A 74 4.84 34.12 2.97
C PRO A 74 4.62 33.00 4.01
N LEU A 75 5.42 33.00 5.08
CA LEU A 75 5.13 32.24 6.30
C LEU A 75 4.24 33.08 7.22
N SER A 76 3.08 32.54 7.60
CA SER A 76 2.04 33.25 8.35
C SER A 76 1.98 32.82 9.83
N THR A 77 2.98 33.20 10.61
CA THR A 77 2.92 33.23 12.08
C THR A 77 3.55 34.53 12.58
N GLY A 78 2.69 35.48 13.00
CA GLY A 78 3.12 36.80 13.47
C GLY A 78 3.56 36.79 14.93
N GLY A 79 4.66 37.49 15.24
CA GLY A 79 5.24 37.53 16.59
C GLY A 79 6.33 38.59 16.76
N PHE A 80 6.15 39.78 16.20
CA PHE A 80 7.13 40.87 16.31
C PHE A 80 6.89 41.72 17.56
N VAL A 81 7.91 41.80 18.43
CA VAL A 81 8.16 42.95 19.31
C VAL A 81 9.63 43.30 19.17
N SER A 82 9.92 44.60 19.01
CA SER A 82 11.27 45.16 19.01
C SER A 82 11.25 46.45 19.83
N VAL A 83 12.28 46.65 20.65
CA VAL A 83 12.85 47.97 21.04
C VAL A 83 14.16 47.72 21.82
N ASP A 84 15.04 48.71 21.78
CA ASP A 84 16.46 48.66 22.13
C ASP A 84 16.85 48.64 23.63
N ASP A 85 18.14 48.33 23.82
CA ASP A 85 19.10 48.86 24.81
C ASP A 85 18.83 48.73 26.33
N SER A 86 19.65 47.90 27.00
CA SER A 86 20.57 48.39 28.06
C SER A 86 21.51 47.28 28.58
N GLY A 87 22.79 47.62 28.80
CA GLY A 87 23.75 46.83 29.60
C GLY A 87 23.59 47.06 31.12
N PRO A 88 24.56 46.71 32.00
CA PRO A 88 25.98 47.11 31.80
C PRO A 88 27.11 46.26 32.47
N THR A 89 28.37 46.66 32.22
CA THR A 89 29.61 46.48 33.03
C THR A 89 30.22 45.06 33.20
N SER A 90 31.55 44.88 33.33
CA SER A 90 32.70 45.82 33.48
C SER A 90 33.94 45.33 32.69
N LYS A 91 34.62 46.19 31.90
CA LYS A 91 35.93 46.86 32.15
C LYS A 91 37.16 45.91 32.25
N LEU A 92 38.33 46.13 31.62
CA LEU A 92 38.93 47.24 30.81
C LEU A 92 40.04 46.61 29.91
N GLY A 93 40.70 47.19 28.89
CA GLY A 93 40.77 48.54 28.29
C GLY A 93 41.04 48.47 26.75
N MET A 94 41.41 49.49 25.96
CA MET A 94 42.19 50.75 26.09
C MET A 94 43.73 50.56 25.94
N ILE A 95 44.46 51.12 24.95
CA ILE A 95 44.20 52.14 23.90
C ILE A 95 44.97 51.81 22.58
N ALA A 96 44.55 52.41 21.44
CA ALA A 96 45.11 52.24 20.10
C ALA A 96 46.37 53.10 19.77
N PRO A 97 47.13 52.79 18.68
CA PRO A 97 48.30 53.57 18.24
C PRO A 97 48.00 54.57 17.08
N PRO A 98 48.68 55.73 17.06
CA PRO A 98 48.92 56.53 15.84
C PRO A 98 50.42 56.55 15.46
N SER A 99 50.79 57.30 14.41
CA SER A 99 52.12 57.24 13.78
C SER A 99 52.85 58.60 13.66
N ARG A 100 54.16 58.54 13.32
CA ARG A 100 55.04 59.59 12.75
C ARG A 100 55.78 60.59 13.66
N SER A 101 57.06 60.26 13.90
CA SER A 101 58.28 61.04 13.55
C SER A 101 58.54 62.49 14.03
N SER A 102 59.43 62.64 15.02
CA SER A 102 60.52 63.65 15.15
C SER A 102 61.23 63.49 16.52
N GLY A 103 62.52 63.77 16.75
CA GLY A 103 63.64 64.08 15.84
C GLY A 103 64.72 64.99 16.49
N SER A 104 65.96 64.50 16.67
CA SER A 104 67.18 65.26 17.13
C SER A 104 67.10 65.92 18.54
N THR A 105 68.15 66.32 19.27
CA THR A 105 69.65 66.41 19.16
C THR A 105 70.21 66.47 20.62
N GLU A 106 71.49 66.50 21.04
CA GLU A 106 72.86 66.43 20.46
C GLU A 106 73.86 66.07 21.61
N LYS A 107 74.96 65.33 21.36
CA LYS A 107 76.38 65.72 21.65
C LYS A 107 77.44 64.61 21.55
N ASN A 108 78.56 64.98 20.93
CA ASN A 108 79.83 64.24 20.76
C ASN A 108 80.87 64.76 21.82
N PRO A 109 82.20 64.46 21.80
CA PRO A 109 83.05 63.60 20.95
C PRO A 109 83.92 62.58 21.78
N SER A 110 84.94 61.83 21.32
CA SER A 110 85.90 62.01 20.21
C SER A 110 86.57 60.71 19.69
N THR A 111 86.82 60.68 18.38
CA THR A 111 88.06 60.26 17.67
C THR A 111 88.95 59.12 18.22
N THR A 112 89.11 58.02 17.45
CA THR A 112 90.45 57.54 17.02
C THR A 112 90.44 56.55 15.83
N LEU A 113 91.22 56.92 14.80
CA LEU A 113 91.90 56.18 13.73
C LEU A 113 91.50 54.74 13.32
N ALA A 114 91.25 54.65 12.01
CA ALA A 114 91.08 53.50 11.12
C ALA A 114 92.08 52.32 11.19
N VAL A 115 91.59 51.13 10.80
CA VAL A 115 92.12 50.35 9.65
C VAL A 115 90.94 49.74 8.87
N ALA A 116 90.93 49.84 7.55
CA ALA A 116 90.02 49.07 6.68
C ALA A 116 90.79 47.89 6.04
N PRO A 117 90.27 46.65 6.07
CA PRO A 117 90.95 45.51 5.44
C PRO A 117 91.02 45.71 3.92
N VAL A 118 92.24 45.67 3.38
CA VAL A 118 92.51 45.89 1.95
C VAL A 118 91.82 44.82 1.12
N LYS A 119 90.89 45.22 0.25
CA LYS A 119 90.35 44.34 -0.80
C LYS A 119 91.50 43.98 -1.75
N PRO A 120 91.83 42.68 -1.95
CA PRO A 120 92.87 42.31 -2.90
C PRO A 120 92.47 42.73 -4.32
N LYS A 121 93.43 43.34 -5.04
CA LYS A 121 93.25 43.72 -6.45
C LYS A 121 93.19 42.45 -7.31
N ARG A 122 91.98 41.95 -7.57
CA ARG A 122 91.72 40.86 -8.53
C ARG A 122 91.78 41.36 -9.97
N SER A 123 92.04 40.45 -10.91
CA SER A 123 92.10 40.81 -12.33
C SER A 123 90.71 41.10 -12.91
N PRO A 124 90.60 41.88 -13.99
CA PRO A 124 89.32 42.10 -14.67
C PRO A 124 88.65 40.79 -15.13
N GLU A 125 89.46 39.80 -15.50
CA GLU A 125 89.00 38.50 -15.98
C GLU A 125 88.43 37.64 -14.85
N GLU A 126 89.05 37.64 -13.67
CA GLU A 126 88.51 36.96 -12.47
C GLU A 126 87.14 37.54 -12.05
N GLU A 127 86.97 38.87 -12.10
CA GLU A 127 85.67 39.46 -11.74
C GLU A 127 84.59 39.15 -12.79
N ILE A 128 84.94 39.16 -14.08
CA ILE A 128 84.02 38.73 -15.16
C ILE A 128 83.69 37.24 -15.03
N ALA A 129 84.66 36.40 -14.67
CA ALA A 129 84.46 34.98 -14.40
C ALA A 129 83.53 34.77 -13.21
N LEU A 130 83.73 35.47 -12.08
CA LEU A 130 82.85 35.43 -10.92
C LEU A 130 81.43 35.94 -11.24
N ARG A 131 81.29 37.02 -12.03
CA ARG A 131 79.98 37.53 -12.48
C ARG A 131 79.27 36.55 -13.43
N LYS A 132 80.00 35.85 -14.33
CA LYS A 132 79.45 34.75 -15.15
C LYS A 132 79.08 33.52 -14.31
N ALA A 133 79.94 33.12 -13.38
CA ALA A 133 79.73 31.98 -12.49
C ALA A 133 78.52 32.21 -11.58
N ARG A 134 78.40 33.37 -10.94
CA ARG A 134 77.24 33.74 -10.10
C ARG A 134 75.93 33.78 -10.89
N ARG A 135 75.95 34.25 -12.15
CA ARG A 135 74.80 34.20 -13.07
C ARG A 135 74.45 32.79 -13.57
N ARG A 136 75.42 31.87 -13.65
CA ARG A 136 75.16 30.45 -13.90
C ARG A 136 74.58 29.78 -12.66
N LEU A 137 75.18 29.99 -11.49
CA LEU A 137 74.74 29.45 -10.21
C LEU A 137 73.31 29.90 -9.87
N SER A 138 72.97 31.18 -10.07
CA SER A 138 71.61 31.69 -9.83
C SER A 138 70.57 31.11 -10.80
N LYS A 139 70.97 30.79 -12.05
CA LYS A 139 70.10 30.07 -13.00
C LYS A 139 69.90 28.62 -12.57
N TRP A 140 70.95 27.90 -12.21
CA TRP A 140 70.86 26.53 -11.69
C TRP A 140 70.02 26.45 -10.41
N LEU A 141 70.17 27.42 -9.50
CA LEU A 141 69.41 27.47 -8.25
C LEU A 141 67.93 27.82 -8.51
N ALA A 142 67.63 28.73 -9.44
CA ALA A 142 66.24 28.99 -9.87
C ALA A 142 65.60 27.76 -10.53
N ILE A 143 66.34 27.03 -11.40
CA ILE A 143 65.88 25.77 -11.99
C ILE A 143 65.62 24.73 -10.90
N ALA A 144 66.53 24.57 -9.93
CA ALA A 144 66.36 23.64 -8.81
C ALA A 144 65.11 23.97 -7.96
N VAL A 145 64.86 25.25 -7.67
CA VAL A 145 63.64 25.68 -6.96
C VAL A 145 62.38 25.36 -7.77
N VAL A 146 62.36 25.64 -9.08
CA VAL A 146 61.22 25.29 -9.94
C VAL A 146 61.00 23.78 -10.00
N VAL A 147 62.05 22.97 -10.10
CA VAL A 147 61.97 21.50 -10.07
C VAL A 147 61.39 21.02 -8.73
N VAL A 148 61.90 21.51 -7.59
CA VAL A 148 61.38 21.13 -6.25
C VAL A 148 59.92 21.55 -6.06
N VAL A 149 59.52 22.75 -6.49
CA VAL A 149 58.13 23.19 -6.42
C VAL A 149 57.24 22.34 -7.33
N SER A 150 57.66 22.03 -8.56
CA SER A 150 56.87 21.19 -9.47
C SER A 150 56.73 19.75 -8.97
N ALA A 151 57.80 19.16 -8.39
CA ALA A 151 57.75 17.85 -7.75
C ALA A 151 56.86 17.86 -6.48
N GLY A 152 56.87 18.95 -5.72
CA GLY A 152 55.99 19.14 -4.56
C GLY A 152 54.51 19.24 -4.98
N LEU A 153 54.20 19.97 -6.05
CA LEU A 153 52.83 20.07 -6.58
C LEU A 153 52.35 18.74 -7.20
N LEU A 154 53.21 18.03 -7.92
CA LEU A 154 52.86 16.71 -8.49
C LEU A 154 52.66 15.64 -7.41
N SER A 155 53.48 15.64 -6.36
CA SER A 155 53.32 14.69 -5.25
C SER A 155 52.13 15.05 -4.34
N ALA A 156 51.89 16.33 -4.04
CA ALA A 156 50.70 16.77 -3.33
C ALA A 156 49.41 16.49 -4.12
N GLY A 157 49.40 16.76 -5.43
CA GLY A 157 48.27 16.43 -6.33
C GLY A 157 48.03 14.93 -6.45
N GLY A 158 49.09 14.13 -6.55
CA GLY A 158 48.99 12.66 -6.58
C GLY A 158 48.46 12.08 -5.26
N VAL A 159 48.92 12.59 -4.11
CA VAL A 159 48.41 12.18 -2.78
C VAL A 159 46.97 12.66 -2.55
N TYR A 160 46.61 13.84 -3.06
CA TYR A 160 45.22 14.31 -3.05
C TYR A 160 44.31 13.40 -3.86
N LEU A 161 44.61 13.17 -5.15
CA LEU A 161 43.83 12.31 -6.03
C LEU A 161 43.77 10.85 -5.53
N TYR A 162 44.85 10.32 -4.95
CA TYR A 162 44.85 8.98 -4.37
C TYR A 162 43.96 8.88 -3.12
N ARG A 163 43.96 9.91 -2.26
CA ARG A 163 43.03 9.97 -1.12
C ARG A 163 41.58 10.14 -1.56
N ASP A 164 41.32 11.05 -2.49
CA ASP A 164 39.99 11.31 -3.06
C ASP A 164 39.40 10.02 -3.65
N TYR A 165 40.22 9.27 -4.41
CA TYR A 165 39.87 7.94 -4.93
C TYR A 165 39.62 6.88 -3.84
N GLN A 166 40.46 6.81 -2.79
CA GLN A 166 40.23 5.90 -1.65
C GLN A 166 38.94 6.26 -0.89
N THR A 167 38.66 7.54 -0.71
CA THR A 167 37.44 8.06 -0.08
C THR A 167 36.20 7.75 -0.93
N GLN A 168 36.25 7.96 -2.25
CA GLN A 168 35.19 7.53 -3.17
C GLN A 168 34.92 6.02 -3.09
N GLN A 169 35.95 5.17 -3.10
CA GLN A 169 35.76 3.72 -2.95
C GLN A 169 35.14 3.32 -1.59
N GLY A 170 35.47 4.04 -0.52
CA GLY A 170 34.82 3.87 0.78
C GLY A 170 33.31 4.18 0.74
N HIS A 171 32.92 5.30 0.15
CA HIS A 171 31.51 5.68 0.03
C HIS A 171 30.71 4.75 -0.90
N VAL A 172 31.31 4.28 -2.00
CA VAL A 172 30.67 3.30 -2.90
C VAL A 172 30.41 1.97 -2.17
N ALA A 173 31.34 1.50 -1.34
CA ALA A 173 31.14 0.28 -0.56
C ALA A 173 30.00 0.40 0.47
N VAL A 174 29.86 1.56 1.14
CA VAL A 174 28.75 1.82 2.08
C VAL A 174 27.41 1.96 1.35
N LEU A 175 27.41 2.48 0.11
CA LEU A 175 26.21 2.56 -0.72
C LEU A 175 25.77 1.17 -1.25
N ASP A 176 26.70 0.29 -1.60
CA ASP A 176 26.39 -1.09 -2.01
C ASP A 176 25.86 -1.93 -0.84
N ASP A 177 26.40 -1.74 0.37
CA ASP A 177 25.92 -2.32 1.62
C ASP A 177 24.48 -1.86 1.96
N ALA A 178 24.16 -0.57 1.78
CA ALA A 178 22.80 -0.06 1.88
C ALA A 178 21.86 -0.68 0.81
N LEU A 179 22.34 -0.82 -0.43
CA LEU A 179 21.60 -1.46 -1.52
C LEU A 179 21.53 -2.98 -1.39
N LEU A 180 22.28 -3.61 -0.49
CA LEU A 180 22.17 -5.02 -0.15
C LEU A 180 21.03 -5.22 0.85
N LEU A 181 20.99 -4.43 1.93
CA LEU A 181 19.88 -4.43 2.88
C LEU A 181 18.53 -4.13 2.23
N VAL A 182 18.49 -3.21 1.25
CA VAL A 182 17.28 -2.95 0.45
C VAL A 182 16.82 -4.18 -0.34
N LYS A 183 17.73 -5.01 -0.88
CA LYS A 183 17.37 -6.26 -1.57
C LYS A 183 16.84 -7.32 -0.60
N GLU A 184 17.45 -7.42 0.60
CA GLU A 184 16.97 -8.33 1.65
C GLU A 184 15.60 -7.91 2.24
N ALA A 185 15.27 -6.62 2.19
CA ALA A 185 13.93 -6.11 2.47
C ALA A 185 12.96 -6.42 1.31
N ASP A 186 13.40 -6.26 0.06
CA ASP A 186 12.59 -6.50 -1.14
C ASP A 186 12.08 -7.95 -1.25
N GLU A 187 12.79 -8.96 -0.72
CA GLU A 187 12.30 -10.36 -0.67
C GLU A 187 10.96 -10.53 0.07
N THR A 188 10.64 -9.62 1.00
CA THR A 188 9.36 -9.61 1.72
C THR A 188 8.38 -8.61 1.11
N ILE A 189 8.87 -7.50 0.55
CA ILE A 189 8.03 -6.51 -0.15
C ILE A 189 7.47 -7.10 -1.47
N GLU A 190 8.16 -8.06 -2.12
CA GLU A 190 7.63 -8.78 -3.28
C GLU A 190 6.44 -9.68 -2.90
N LYS A 191 6.53 -10.45 -1.82
CA LYS A 191 5.41 -11.25 -1.26
C LYS A 191 4.22 -10.34 -0.88
N LEU A 192 4.53 -9.19 -0.26
CA LEU A 192 3.54 -8.18 0.09
C LEU A 192 2.81 -7.63 -1.15
N ASP A 193 3.49 -7.46 -2.28
CA ASP A 193 2.85 -7.05 -3.54
C ASP A 193 1.95 -8.14 -4.15
N GLU A 194 2.32 -9.42 -4.03
CA GLU A 194 1.47 -10.53 -4.47
C GLU A 194 0.18 -10.60 -3.66
N VAL A 195 0.28 -10.50 -2.33
CA VAL A 195 -0.87 -10.47 -1.40
C VAL A 195 -1.73 -9.21 -1.59
N VAL A 196 -1.13 -8.02 -1.65
CA VAL A 196 -1.87 -6.76 -1.87
C VAL A 196 -2.62 -6.75 -3.21
N LYS A 197 -2.08 -7.43 -4.23
CA LYS A 197 -2.72 -7.57 -5.53
C LYS A 197 -3.88 -8.57 -5.55
N ASN A 198 -3.81 -9.65 -4.76
CA ASN A 198 -4.82 -10.71 -4.73
C ASN A 198 -5.21 -11.09 -3.27
N PRO A 199 -5.78 -10.17 -2.47
CA PRO A 199 -5.92 -10.33 -1.02
C PRO A 199 -6.74 -11.55 -0.55
N PHE A 200 -7.56 -12.13 -1.43
CA PHE A 200 -8.48 -13.24 -1.14
C PHE A 200 -8.18 -14.51 -1.97
N ALA A 201 -6.96 -14.67 -2.49
CA ALA A 201 -6.55 -15.91 -3.15
C ALA A 201 -6.23 -17.02 -2.14
N ASP A 202 -6.34 -18.29 -2.55
CA ASP A 202 -6.05 -19.46 -1.71
C ASP A 202 -4.66 -19.35 -1.04
N GLY A 203 -4.61 -19.43 0.30
CA GLY A 203 -3.38 -19.32 1.09
C GLY A 203 -2.88 -17.89 1.36
N SER A 204 -3.61 -16.85 0.93
CA SER A 204 -3.24 -15.45 1.21
C SER A 204 -3.30 -15.11 2.70
N ASP A 205 -4.07 -15.86 3.49
CA ASP A 205 -4.17 -15.75 4.94
C ASP A 205 -2.89 -16.22 5.65
N GLU A 206 -2.35 -17.40 5.29
CA GLU A 206 -1.04 -17.86 5.76
C GLU A 206 0.06 -16.88 5.33
N GLN A 207 0.04 -16.41 4.08
CA GLN A 207 1.00 -15.43 3.57
C GLN A 207 0.96 -14.10 4.33
N ARG A 208 -0.23 -13.58 4.67
CA ARG A 208 -0.36 -12.35 5.50
C ARG A 208 0.32 -12.52 6.86
N VAL A 209 0.14 -13.67 7.52
CA VAL A 209 0.75 -13.95 8.82
C VAL A 209 2.28 -14.09 8.71
N ASP A 210 2.78 -14.78 7.69
CA ASP A 210 4.22 -14.92 7.44
C ASP A 210 4.90 -13.58 7.13
N ILE A 211 4.27 -12.74 6.30
CA ILE A 211 4.75 -11.38 6.01
C ILE A 211 4.71 -10.52 7.28
N GLN A 212 3.60 -10.56 8.03
CA GLN A 212 3.43 -9.80 9.28
C GLN A 212 4.56 -10.06 10.28
N ALA A 213 5.01 -11.30 10.40
CA ALA A 213 6.13 -11.70 11.26
C ALA A 213 7.52 -11.26 10.74
N GLN A 214 7.63 -10.89 9.46
CA GLN A 214 8.86 -10.41 8.82
C GLN A 214 8.96 -8.87 8.77
N LEU A 215 7.87 -8.13 8.97
CA LEU A 215 7.88 -6.67 8.77
C LEU A 215 8.79 -5.89 9.75
N GLU A 216 9.01 -6.36 10.99
CA GLU A 216 9.93 -5.71 11.95
C GLU A 216 11.40 -5.82 11.47
N ASP A 217 11.79 -6.97 10.89
CA ASP A 217 13.11 -7.17 10.28
C ASP A 217 13.29 -6.34 8.99
N VAL A 218 12.23 -6.24 8.17
CA VAL A 218 12.19 -5.37 7.00
C VAL A 218 12.34 -3.89 7.39
N GLU A 219 11.64 -3.43 8.43
CA GLU A 219 11.73 -2.04 8.91
C GLU A 219 13.14 -1.71 9.42
N GLY A 220 13.75 -2.65 10.17
CA GLY A 220 15.14 -2.54 10.63
C GLY A 220 16.15 -2.48 9.47
N LYS A 221 16.03 -3.36 8.47
CA LYS A 221 16.87 -3.35 7.26
C LYS A 221 16.76 -2.03 6.48
N LEU A 222 15.55 -1.49 6.33
CA LEU A 222 15.33 -0.19 5.69
C LEU A 222 15.93 0.96 6.53
N GLN A 223 15.94 0.86 7.86
CA GLN A 223 16.53 1.87 8.74
C GLN A 223 18.06 1.91 8.63
N ASP A 224 18.70 0.74 8.72
CA ASP A 224 20.15 0.61 8.56
C ASP A 224 20.60 1.05 7.16
N ALA A 225 19.79 0.78 6.12
CA ALA A 225 20.04 1.27 4.77
C ALA A 225 19.92 2.80 4.66
N ASP A 226 18.93 3.42 5.30
CA ASP A 226 18.73 4.88 5.28
C ASP A 226 19.85 5.62 6.01
N GLU A 227 20.31 5.12 7.16
CA GLU A 227 21.44 5.71 7.89
C GLU A 227 22.74 5.66 7.05
N LYS A 228 23.03 4.53 6.40
CA LYS A 228 24.16 4.37 5.48
C LYS A 228 24.04 5.33 4.28
N ALA A 229 22.89 5.38 3.62
CA ALA A 229 22.67 6.22 2.43
C ALA A 229 22.73 7.72 2.76
N ARG A 230 22.18 8.16 3.90
CA ARG A 230 22.28 9.56 4.37
C ARG A 230 23.72 9.94 4.72
N THR A 231 24.46 9.06 5.40
CA THR A 231 25.87 9.27 5.74
C THR A 231 26.69 9.51 4.48
N VAL A 232 26.53 8.64 3.47
CA VAL A 232 27.18 8.79 2.17
C VAL A 232 26.78 10.10 1.46
N SER A 233 25.50 10.48 1.43
CA SER A 233 25.05 11.74 0.82
C SER A 233 25.70 12.98 1.45
N LEU A 234 25.91 12.98 2.77
CA LEU A 234 26.55 14.07 3.49
C LEU A 234 28.05 14.17 3.18
N GLU A 235 28.79 13.05 3.25
CA GLU A 235 30.26 13.03 3.16
C GLU A 235 30.82 13.18 1.74
N LEU A 236 30.07 12.78 0.71
CA LEU A 236 30.47 12.92 -0.69
C LEU A 236 30.75 14.39 -1.07
N ASN A 237 31.49 14.59 -2.16
CA ASN A 237 31.74 15.92 -2.74
C ASN A 237 31.31 16.04 -4.22
N GLY A 238 31.26 14.93 -4.96
CA GLY A 238 30.80 14.93 -6.34
C GLY A 238 29.27 15.01 -6.47
N ALA A 239 28.81 15.63 -7.56
CA ALA A 239 27.40 15.95 -7.76
C ALA A 239 26.56 14.76 -8.27
N ARG A 240 27.18 13.75 -8.90
CA ARG A 240 26.48 12.60 -9.46
C ARG A 240 26.27 11.53 -8.39
N GLU A 241 27.29 11.37 -7.57
CA GLU A 241 27.37 10.47 -6.42
C GLU A 241 26.35 10.90 -5.34
N LYS A 242 26.21 12.22 -5.10
CA LYS A 242 25.14 12.75 -4.22
C LYS A 242 23.74 12.53 -4.79
N GLU A 243 23.55 12.67 -6.10
CA GLU A 243 22.25 12.37 -6.70
C GLU A 243 21.93 10.87 -6.52
N ALA A 244 22.88 9.96 -6.77
CA ALA A 244 22.70 8.53 -6.51
C ALA A 244 22.34 8.24 -5.03
N ALA A 245 23.06 8.81 -4.07
CA ALA A 245 22.75 8.64 -2.65
C ALA A 245 21.37 9.21 -2.26
N ASN A 246 20.98 10.37 -2.81
CA ASN A 246 19.66 10.96 -2.59
C ASN A 246 18.53 10.12 -3.21
N GLN A 247 18.77 9.53 -4.39
CA GLN A 247 17.83 8.62 -5.04
C GLN A 247 17.73 7.30 -4.25
N THR A 248 18.81 6.78 -3.64
CA THR A 248 18.73 5.67 -2.69
C THR A 248 17.88 6.01 -1.46
N VAL A 249 18.07 7.19 -0.85
CA VAL A 249 17.20 7.65 0.26
C VAL A 249 15.73 7.76 -0.18
N ALA A 250 15.46 8.24 -1.40
CA ALA A 250 14.10 8.27 -1.95
C ALA A 250 13.52 6.87 -2.23
N ALA A 251 14.34 5.93 -2.69
CA ALA A 251 13.98 4.53 -2.92
C ALA A 251 13.64 3.80 -1.63
N ILE A 252 14.35 4.10 -0.54
CA ILE A 252 14.10 3.57 0.82
C ILE A 252 12.84 4.20 1.42
N ALA A 253 12.68 5.53 1.34
CA ALA A 253 11.46 6.20 1.80
C ALA A 253 10.20 5.69 1.10
N ALA A 254 10.27 5.40 -0.20
CA ALA A 254 9.18 4.77 -0.93
C ALA A 254 8.90 3.32 -0.47
N ARG A 255 9.92 2.56 -0.05
CA ARG A 255 9.77 1.22 0.53
C ARG A 255 9.14 1.23 1.93
N TYR A 256 9.46 2.21 2.76
CA TYR A 256 8.72 2.45 4.01
C TYR A 256 7.22 2.65 3.76
N THR A 257 6.85 3.49 2.79
CA THR A 257 5.43 3.68 2.43
C THR A 257 4.81 2.41 1.80
N LEU A 258 5.57 1.57 1.10
CA LEU A 258 5.08 0.25 0.67
C LEU A 258 4.75 -0.66 1.86
N VAL A 259 5.65 -0.75 2.85
CA VAL A 259 5.44 -1.57 4.06
C VAL A 259 4.24 -1.05 4.86
N GLU A 260 4.20 0.25 5.16
CA GLU A 260 3.12 0.90 5.91
C GLU A 260 1.75 0.73 5.23
N GLN A 261 1.63 1.09 3.96
CA GLN A 261 0.35 1.04 3.25
C GLN A 261 -0.05 -0.41 2.92
N GLY A 262 0.91 -1.30 2.70
CA GLY A 262 0.66 -2.73 2.51
C GLY A 262 0.18 -3.42 3.79
N GLN A 263 0.76 -3.06 4.94
CA GLN A 263 0.30 -3.49 6.27
C GLN A 263 -1.18 -3.14 6.51
N LEU A 264 -1.59 -1.92 6.16
CA LEU A 264 -2.99 -1.48 6.26
C LEU A 264 -3.92 -2.30 5.35
N LEU A 265 -3.49 -2.60 4.13
CA LEU A 265 -4.23 -3.42 3.17
C LEU A 265 -4.36 -4.88 3.63
N MET A 266 -3.30 -5.47 4.19
CA MET A 266 -3.34 -6.82 4.77
C MET A 266 -4.29 -6.93 5.96
N ASN A 267 -4.31 -5.91 6.84
CA ASN A 267 -5.22 -5.88 7.98
C ASN A 267 -6.68 -5.78 7.52
N ALA A 268 -6.99 -4.81 6.66
CA ALA A 268 -8.32 -4.66 6.09
C ALA A 268 -8.80 -5.91 5.31
N ALA A 269 -7.90 -6.61 4.62
CA ALA A 269 -8.20 -7.87 3.93
C ALA A 269 -8.49 -9.01 4.93
N THR A 270 -7.78 -9.06 6.06
CA THR A 270 -8.02 -10.07 7.10
C THR A 270 -9.37 -9.83 7.79
N GLU A 271 -9.70 -8.58 8.10
CA GLU A 271 -11.00 -8.20 8.65
C GLU A 271 -12.14 -8.49 7.66
N ALA A 272 -11.98 -8.13 6.38
CA ALA A 272 -12.96 -8.42 5.33
C ALA A 272 -13.17 -9.93 5.13
N GLN A 273 -12.10 -10.73 5.03
CA GLN A 273 -12.24 -12.19 4.87
C GLN A 273 -12.99 -12.81 6.06
N LEU A 274 -12.63 -12.44 7.30
CA LEU A 274 -13.32 -12.92 8.50
C LEU A 274 -14.79 -12.49 8.55
N ALA A 275 -15.13 -11.31 8.03
CA ALA A 275 -16.51 -10.85 7.91
C ALA A 275 -17.27 -11.66 6.83
N ALA A 276 -16.70 -11.86 5.64
CA ALA A 276 -17.29 -12.66 4.56
C ALA A 276 -17.56 -14.12 5.00
N GLU A 277 -16.61 -14.75 5.70
CA GLU A 277 -16.79 -16.09 6.27
C GLU A 277 -17.92 -16.16 7.31
N GLN A 278 -18.20 -15.07 8.04
CA GLN A 278 -19.33 -15.01 8.99
C GLN A 278 -20.66 -14.76 8.26
N VAL A 279 -20.65 -13.90 7.23
CA VAL A 279 -21.80 -13.61 6.36
C VAL A 279 -22.28 -14.86 5.62
N ASP A 280 -21.37 -15.64 5.03
CA ASP A 280 -21.68 -16.93 4.41
C ASP A 280 -22.36 -17.91 5.39
N ARG A 281 -21.85 -17.99 6.63
CA ARG A 281 -22.45 -18.81 7.69
C ARG A 281 -23.83 -18.30 8.10
N ALA A 282 -24.01 -17.00 8.25
CA ALA A 282 -25.32 -16.38 8.53
C ALA A 282 -26.34 -16.70 7.42
N TRP A 283 -25.93 -16.56 6.15
CA TRP A 283 -26.75 -16.84 4.99
C TRP A 283 -27.13 -18.32 4.86
N LYS A 284 -26.19 -19.24 5.12
CA LYS A 284 -26.49 -20.68 5.21
C LYS A 284 -27.53 -21.00 6.30
N THR A 285 -27.55 -20.24 7.39
CA THR A 285 -28.58 -20.35 8.43
C THR A 285 -29.94 -19.79 7.98
N VAL A 286 -29.98 -18.71 7.19
CA VAL A 286 -31.22 -18.24 6.53
C VAL A 286 -31.80 -19.31 5.61
N LEU A 287 -30.96 -19.90 4.74
CA LEU A 287 -31.38 -20.94 3.79
C LEU A 287 -31.84 -22.23 4.50
N LYS A 288 -31.27 -22.54 5.68
CA LYS A 288 -31.77 -23.58 6.61
C LYS A 288 -33.15 -23.23 7.16
N GLY A 289 -33.38 -21.98 7.59
CA GLY A 289 -34.71 -21.50 7.99
C GLY A 289 -35.75 -21.61 6.87
N ASP A 290 -35.36 -21.31 5.63
CA ASP A 290 -36.17 -21.49 4.43
C ASP A 290 -36.53 -22.94 4.14
N ASP A 291 -35.59 -23.88 4.36
CA ASP A 291 -35.86 -25.30 4.18
C ASP A 291 -36.79 -25.87 5.26
N LEU A 292 -36.57 -25.48 6.52
CA LEU A 292 -37.42 -25.86 7.64
C LEU A 292 -38.86 -25.34 7.47
N ALA A 293 -39.04 -24.09 7.00
CA ALA A 293 -40.35 -23.55 6.66
C ALA A 293 -41.05 -24.33 5.54
N ARG A 294 -40.32 -24.68 4.47
CA ARG A 294 -40.83 -25.51 3.37
C ARG A 294 -41.18 -26.93 3.82
N GLN A 295 -40.44 -27.52 4.76
CA GLN A 295 -40.77 -28.80 5.39
C GLN A 295 -42.05 -28.71 6.25
N ALA A 296 -42.21 -27.64 7.04
CA ALA A 296 -43.41 -27.43 7.86
C ALA A 296 -44.69 -27.37 7.00
N ALA A 297 -44.68 -26.57 5.94
CA ALA A 297 -45.81 -26.43 5.01
C ALA A 297 -46.22 -27.76 4.33
N GLN A 298 -45.28 -28.68 4.11
CA GLN A 298 -45.57 -30.00 3.55
C GLN A 298 -46.35 -30.91 4.52
N LEU A 299 -46.15 -30.77 5.82
CA LEU A 299 -46.83 -31.61 6.83
C LEU A 299 -48.34 -31.32 6.90
N VAL A 300 -48.77 -30.07 6.76
CA VAL A 300 -50.19 -29.65 6.87
C VAL A 300 -51.04 -30.09 5.65
N THR A 301 -50.43 -30.66 4.61
CA THR A 301 -51.12 -31.17 3.40
C THR A 301 -52.20 -32.20 3.73
N GLU A 302 -52.01 -33.00 4.78
CA GLU A 302 -53.08 -33.75 5.45
C GLU A 302 -53.34 -33.14 6.84
N THR A 303 -54.44 -32.40 7.00
CA THR A 303 -54.73 -31.63 8.23
C THR A 303 -55.24 -32.51 9.39
N THR A 304 -54.38 -33.42 9.87
CA THR A 304 -54.56 -34.16 11.12
C THR A 304 -53.98 -33.38 12.30
N ALA A 305 -54.42 -33.67 13.53
CA ALA A 305 -53.88 -32.98 14.71
C ALA A 305 -52.37 -33.25 14.92
N GLU A 306 -51.92 -34.47 14.61
CA GLU A 306 -50.52 -34.89 14.69
C GLU A 306 -49.65 -34.16 13.65
N ASN A 307 -50.14 -34.02 12.41
CA ASN A 307 -49.45 -33.29 11.35
C ASN A 307 -49.40 -31.78 11.61
N VAL A 308 -50.45 -31.20 12.21
CA VAL A 308 -50.48 -29.79 12.63
C VAL A 308 -49.50 -29.53 13.79
N GLU A 309 -49.42 -30.43 14.78
CA GLU A 309 -48.43 -30.31 15.86
C GLU A 309 -46.99 -30.51 15.35
N ALA A 310 -46.77 -31.44 14.41
CA ALA A 310 -45.49 -31.62 13.74
C ALA A 310 -45.09 -30.39 12.90
N SER A 311 -46.00 -29.84 12.10
CA SER A 311 -45.84 -28.57 11.39
C SER A 311 -45.44 -27.45 12.35
N LYS A 312 -46.24 -27.21 13.38
CA LYS A 312 -46.02 -26.16 14.37
C LYS A 312 -44.63 -26.26 15.03
N ASN A 313 -44.18 -27.47 15.33
CA ASN A 313 -42.83 -27.68 15.87
C ASN A 313 -41.74 -27.42 14.82
N LYS A 314 -41.96 -27.79 13.56
CA LYS A 314 -41.03 -27.50 12.46
C LYS A 314 -40.96 -26.00 12.11
N THR A 315 -42.07 -25.28 12.23
CA THR A 315 -42.14 -23.81 12.13
C THR A 315 -41.36 -23.12 13.25
N LYS A 316 -41.30 -23.69 14.46
CA LYS A 316 -40.41 -23.19 15.54
C LYS A 316 -38.94 -23.45 15.24
N GLU A 317 -38.58 -24.61 14.66
CA GLU A 317 -37.20 -24.85 14.20
C GLU A 317 -36.80 -23.81 13.13
N ALA A 318 -37.72 -23.48 12.21
CA ALA A 318 -37.50 -22.44 11.21
C ALA A 318 -37.29 -21.06 11.86
N LEU A 319 -38.17 -20.64 12.77
CA LEU A 319 -38.02 -19.39 13.53
C LEU A 319 -36.67 -19.31 14.26
N ALA A 320 -36.29 -20.37 14.98
CA ALA A 320 -35.01 -20.40 15.70
C ALA A 320 -33.79 -20.25 14.77
N ALA A 321 -33.88 -20.74 13.52
CA ALA A 321 -32.85 -20.49 12.51
C ALA A 321 -32.87 -19.04 11.98
N PHE A 322 -34.04 -18.42 11.83
CA PHE A 322 -34.11 -16.99 11.48
C PHE A 322 -33.60 -16.09 12.62
N ASP A 323 -33.88 -16.44 13.89
CA ASP A 323 -33.33 -15.76 15.07
C ASP A 323 -31.79 -15.89 15.11
N GLU A 324 -31.26 -17.11 14.92
CA GLU A 324 -29.82 -17.42 14.83
C GLU A 324 -29.15 -16.62 13.70
N ALA A 325 -29.78 -16.56 12.52
CA ALA A 325 -29.28 -15.77 11.39
C ALA A 325 -29.33 -14.25 11.63
N TYR A 326 -30.39 -13.74 12.26
CA TYR A 326 -30.50 -12.32 12.61
C TYR A 326 -29.35 -11.91 13.54
N GLN A 327 -29.08 -12.70 14.59
CA GLN A 327 -27.96 -12.41 15.49
C GLN A 327 -26.63 -12.47 14.74
N ALA A 328 -26.41 -13.48 13.89
CA ALA A 328 -25.16 -13.58 13.12
C ALA A 328 -24.93 -12.39 12.18
N PHE A 329 -25.94 -11.89 11.45
CA PHE A 329 -25.81 -10.66 10.66
C PHE A 329 -25.59 -9.42 11.55
N SER A 330 -26.21 -9.35 12.73
CA SER A 330 -26.02 -8.26 13.69
C SER A 330 -24.60 -8.26 14.29
N ASP A 331 -24.02 -9.43 14.56
CA ASP A 331 -22.66 -9.57 15.08
C ASP A 331 -21.63 -9.11 14.03
N VAL A 332 -21.82 -9.50 12.75
CA VAL A 332 -21.01 -8.98 11.63
C VAL A 332 -21.14 -7.47 11.53
N GLN A 333 -22.37 -6.91 11.50
CA GLN A 333 -22.54 -5.46 11.38
C GLN A 333 -21.99 -4.69 12.59
N SER A 334 -21.96 -5.31 13.79
CA SER A 334 -21.31 -4.69 14.96
C SER A 334 -19.78 -4.65 14.86
N THR A 335 -19.19 -5.60 14.13
CA THR A 335 -17.73 -5.76 13.97
C THR A 335 -17.21 -5.00 12.74
N TYR A 336 -17.96 -5.03 11.64
CA TYR A 336 -17.62 -4.48 10.34
C TYR A 336 -18.65 -3.43 9.90
N ALA A 337 -18.78 -2.38 10.72
CA ALA A 337 -19.90 -1.44 10.74
C ALA A 337 -20.11 -0.56 9.49
N SER A 338 -19.23 -0.65 8.49
CA SER A 338 -19.40 -0.04 7.18
C SER A 338 -20.23 -0.88 6.21
N ALA A 339 -20.44 -2.18 6.48
CA ALA A 339 -21.29 -3.05 5.67
C ALA A 339 -22.78 -2.92 6.06
N ASP A 340 -23.65 -2.67 5.07
CA ASP A 340 -25.09 -2.51 5.29
C ASP A 340 -25.88 -3.81 5.01
N PHE A 341 -26.31 -4.49 6.06
CA PHE A 341 -27.17 -5.68 5.98
C PHE A 341 -28.68 -5.38 6.15
N SER A 342 -29.11 -4.11 6.09
CA SER A 342 -30.51 -3.70 6.30
C SER A 342 -31.53 -4.54 5.52
N GLN A 343 -31.27 -4.84 4.25
CA GLN A 343 -32.18 -5.65 3.41
C GLN A 343 -32.30 -7.10 3.89
N TYR A 344 -31.24 -7.67 4.47
CA TYR A 344 -31.26 -9.01 5.06
C TYR A 344 -32.03 -9.01 6.37
N PHE A 345 -31.91 -7.98 7.21
CA PHE A 345 -32.75 -7.83 8.40
C PHE A 345 -34.23 -7.64 8.05
N ASP A 346 -34.56 -6.86 7.01
CA ASP A 346 -35.93 -6.72 6.51
C ASP A 346 -36.51 -8.06 6.05
N TYR A 347 -35.75 -8.85 5.26
CA TYR A 347 -36.17 -10.17 4.81
C TYR A 347 -36.37 -11.15 5.97
N ILE A 348 -35.39 -11.26 6.87
CA ILE A 348 -35.42 -12.16 8.03
C ILE A 348 -36.59 -11.77 8.95
N GLY A 349 -36.77 -10.47 9.24
CA GLY A 349 -37.87 -9.94 10.04
C GLY A 349 -39.24 -10.26 9.43
N LYS A 350 -39.41 -10.11 8.12
CA LYS A 350 -40.65 -10.44 7.41
C LYS A 350 -40.94 -11.96 7.41
N ARG A 351 -39.90 -12.80 7.47
CA ARG A 351 -40.04 -14.26 7.63
C ARG A 351 -40.29 -14.70 9.07
N GLN A 352 -39.77 -13.98 10.06
CA GLN A 352 -40.17 -14.16 11.46
C GLN A 352 -41.66 -13.79 11.64
N GLU A 353 -42.12 -12.70 11.01
CA GLU A 353 -43.54 -12.31 11.00
C GLU A 353 -44.43 -13.37 10.33
N SER A 354 -44.10 -13.85 9.12
CA SER A 354 -44.92 -14.85 8.44
C SER A 354 -45.00 -16.16 9.22
N LEU A 355 -43.87 -16.69 9.72
CA LEU A 355 -43.86 -17.93 10.51
C LEU A 355 -44.58 -17.76 11.87
N GLY A 356 -44.61 -16.56 12.45
CA GLY A 356 -45.46 -16.24 13.60
C GLY A 356 -46.95 -16.46 13.30
N TYR A 357 -47.42 -16.00 12.15
CA TYR A 357 -48.80 -16.24 11.69
C TYR A 357 -49.08 -17.72 11.38
N ALA A 358 -48.11 -18.49 10.88
CA ALA A 358 -48.25 -19.94 10.73
C ALA A 358 -48.47 -20.64 12.08
N ILE A 359 -47.69 -20.31 13.11
CA ILE A 359 -47.86 -20.88 14.46
C ILE A 359 -49.23 -20.51 15.06
N ALA A 360 -49.68 -19.26 14.87
CA ALA A 360 -50.99 -18.82 15.32
C ALA A 360 -52.15 -19.54 14.58
N SER A 361 -51.99 -19.80 13.28
CA SER A 361 -52.91 -20.63 12.49
C SER A 361 -52.97 -22.07 13.03
N ASP A 362 -51.83 -22.72 13.27
CA ASP A 362 -51.77 -24.08 13.80
C ASP A 362 -52.40 -24.17 15.20
N ASP A 363 -52.16 -23.19 16.09
CA ASP A 363 -52.82 -23.12 17.40
C ASP A 363 -54.34 -22.95 17.29
N ALA A 364 -54.81 -22.09 16.37
CA ALA A 364 -56.24 -21.90 16.13
C ALA A 364 -56.91 -23.18 15.58
N ILE A 365 -56.21 -23.95 14.73
CA ILE A 365 -56.68 -25.26 14.24
C ILE A 365 -56.80 -26.27 15.40
N LEU A 366 -55.79 -26.37 16.27
CA LEU A 366 -55.80 -27.26 17.44
C LEU A 366 -56.90 -26.86 18.45
N ALA A 367 -57.10 -25.55 18.65
CA ALA A 367 -58.21 -24.99 19.45
C ALA A 367 -59.60 -25.10 18.76
N LYS A 368 -59.65 -25.59 17.51
CA LYS A 368 -60.85 -25.70 16.65
C LYS A 368 -61.51 -24.36 16.30
N ASN A 369 -60.79 -23.24 16.48
CA ASN A 369 -61.22 -21.91 16.08
C ASN A 369 -60.92 -21.66 14.59
N LYS A 370 -61.89 -21.99 13.74
CA LYS A 370 -61.75 -21.87 12.27
C LYS A 370 -61.69 -20.43 11.77
N GLU A 371 -62.31 -19.50 12.47
CA GLU A 371 -62.35 -18.09 12.07
C GLU A 371 -60.97 -17.47 12.25
N GLU A 372 -60.37 -17.67 13.42
CA GLU A 372 -58.99 -17.26 13.71
C GLU A 372 -57.97 -17.95 12.81
N ALA A 373 -58.08 -19.28 12.61
CA ALA A 373 -57.17 -20.00 11.70
C ALA A 373 -57.21 -19.45 10.27
N THR A 374 -58.40 -19.04 9.79
CA THR A 374 -58.54 -18.42 8.47
C THR A 374 -57.93 -17.02 8.43
N ALA A 375 -58.10 -16.22 9.49
CA ALA A 375 -57.49 -14.89 9.59
C ALA A 375 -55.95 -14.96 9.63
N GLN A 376 -55.41 -15.85 10.46
CA GLN A 376 -53.96 -16.07 10.60
C GLN A 376 -53.34 -16.65 9.32
N ASN A 377 -54.00 -17.58 8.63
CA ASN A 377 -53.51 -18.06 7.33
C ASN A 377 -53.50 -16.95 6.26
N ASN A 378 -54.50 -16.07 6.24
CA ASN A 378 -54.48 -14.89 5.34
C ASN A 378 -53.33 -13.93 5.68
N ALA A 379 -53.03 -13.70 6.96
CA ALA A 379 -51.90 -12.88 7.40
C ALA A 379 -50.55 -13.52 7.01
N TYR A 380 -50.39 -14.84 7.19
CA TYR A 380 -49.25 -15.61 6.68
C TYR A 380 -49.05 -15.36 5.19
N ASN A 381 -50.09 -15.53 4.37
CA ASN A 381 -49.99 -15.42 2.92
C ASN A 381 -49.60 -14.01 2.45
N ILE A 382 -49.92 -12.97 3.22
CA ILE A 382 -49.51 -11.58 2.95
C ILE A 382 -48.04 -11.37 3.30
N ALA A 383 -47.63 -11.74 4.52
CA ALA A 383 -46.25 -11.57 4.99
C ALA A 383 -45.26 -12.43 4.18
N ASP A 384 -45.63 -13.65 3.80
CA ASP A 384 -44.82 -14.54 2.94
C ASP A 384 -44.68 -13.97 1.52
N ALA A 385 -45.73 -13.36 0.97
CA ALA A 385 -45.66 -12.68 -0.32
C ALA A 385 -44.78 -11.42 -0.28
N GLU A 386 -44.79 -10.67 0.82
CA GLU A 386 -43.89 -9.54 1.05
C GLU A 386 -42.43 -9.99 1.21
N ALA A 387 -42.16 -11.05 1.98
CA ALA A 387 -40.83 -11.63 2.08
C ALA A 387 -40.33 -12.13 0.71
N ALA A 388 -41.21 -12.74 -0.08
CA ALA A 388 -40.91 -13.17 -1.43
C ALA A 388 -40.73 -11.99 -2.41
N VAL A 389 -41.03 -10.74 -2.05
CA VAL A 389 -40.59 -9.55 -2.79
C VAL A 389 -39.20 -9.12 -2.31
N LEU A 390 -38.96 -9.03 -1.00
CA LEU A 390 -37.66 -8.66 -0.41
C LEU A 390 -36.54 -9.61 -0.87
N ALA A 391 -36.80 -10.92 -0.92
CA ALA A 391 -35.87 -11.95 -1.40
C ALA A 391 -35.44 -11.76 -2.88
N LYS A 392 -36.17 -10.98 -3.68
CA LYS A 392 -35.82 -10.68 -5.08
C LYS A 392 -34.95 -9.43 -5.23
N SER A 393 -34.80 -8.63 -4.18
CA SER A 393 -33.88 -7.47 -4.14
C SER A 393 -32.53 -7.79 -3.48
N LEU A 394 -32.44 -8.88 -2.71
CA LEU A 394 -31.17 -9.33 -2.12
C LEU A 394 -30.15 -9.73 -3.22
N PRO A 395 -28.87 -9.39 -3.06
CA PRO A 395 -27.77 -10.06 -3.75
C PRO A 395 -27.83 -11.59 -3.60
N GLU A 396 -27.52 -12.32 -4.68
CA GLU A 396 -27.45 -13.80 -4.66
C GLU A 396 -26.37 -14.32 -3.71
N ASP A 397 -25.25 -13.59 -3.63
CA ASP A 397 -24.18 -13.77 -2.65
C ASP A 397 -24.09 -12.51 -1.75
N PRO A 398 -24.37 -12.62 -0.44
CA PRO A 398 -24.26 -11.49 0.48
C PRO A 398 -22.80 -11.05 0.75
N ALA A 399 -21.79 -11.85 0.40
CA ALA A 399 -20.38 -11.48 0.55
C ALA A 399 -19.98 -10.29 -0.33
N VAL A 400 -20.71 -10.02 -1.43
CA VAL A 400 -20.51 -8.85 -2.30
C VAL A 400 -20.54 -7.53 -1.52
N ILE A 401 -21.35 -7.44 -0.45
CA ILE A 401 -21.39 -6.25 0.42
C ILE A 401 -20.05 -6.03 1.12
N ILE A 402 -19.38 -7.11 1.53
CA ILE A 402 -18.05 -7.06 2.14
C ILE A 402 -17.00 -6.65 1.10
N ASP A 403 -17.05 -7.21 -0.11
CA ASP A 403 -16.13 -6.86 -1.21
C ASP A 403 -16.24 -5.38 -1.61
N GLU A 404 -17.46 -4.86 -1.77
CA GLU A 404 -17.71 -3.45 -2.09
C GLU A 404 -17.24 -2.54 -0.94
N THR A 405 -17.54 -2.91 0.31
CA THR A 405 -17.11 -2.16 1.51
C THR A 405 -15.58 -2.12 1.64
N PHE A 406 -14.91 -3.26 1.43
CA PHE A 406 -13.45 -3.36 1.43
C PHE A 406 -12.82 -2.51 0.32
N ALA A 407 -13.38 -2.56 -0.89
CA ALA A 407 -12.90 -1.79 -2.03
C ALA A 407 -13.06 -0.27 -1.84
N GLU A 408 -14.15 0.20 -1.22
CA GLU A 408 -14.31 1.61 -0.86
C GLU A 408 -13.34 2.03 0.26
N ALA A 409 -13.30 1.27 1.37
CA ALA A 409 -12.48 1.59 2.53
C ALA A 409 -10.97 1.61 2.23
N THR A 410 -10.50 0.76 1.30
CA THR A 410 -9.07 0.66 0.96
C THR A 410 -8.63 1.52 -0.23
N ALA A 411 -9.55 2.19 -0.94
CA ALA A 411 -9.26 2.85 -2.22
C ALA A 411 -8.07 3.84 -2.18
N ASP A 412 -8.01 4.72 -1.17
CA ASP A 412 -6.91 5.68 -1.03
C ASP A 412 -5.61 5.03 -0.51
N VAL A 413 -5.69 3.94 0.26
CA VAL A 413 -4.53 3.17 0.74
C VAL A 413 -3.88 2.40 -0.42
N ALA A 414 -4.67 1.72 -1.26
CA ALA A 414 -4.20 1.04 -2.47
C ALA A 414 -3.57 2.03 -3.48
N LYS A 415 -4.10 3.26 -3.54
CA LYS A 415 -3.56 4.38 -4.33
C LYS A 415 -2.26 4.93 -3.74
N ALA A 416 -2.12 5.00 -2.42
CA ALA A 416 -0.85 5.35 -1.76
C ALA A 416 0.22 4.28 -2.00
N TYR A 417 -0.11 3.01 -1.77
CA TYR A 417 0.77 1.85 -2.03
C TYR A 417 1.25 1.81 -3.49
N SER A 418 0.34 1.92 -4.46
CA SER A 418 0.70 1.92 -5.88
C SER A 418 1.50 3.17 -6.31
N THR A 419 1.31 4.31 -5.63
CA THR A 419 2.15 5.50 -5.83
C THR A 419 3.57 5.27 -5.30
N ALA A 420 3.71 4.71 -4.09
CA ALA A 420 5.00 4.35 -3.51
C ALA A 420 5.75 3.32 -4.37
N ARG A 421 5.03 2.32 -4.92
CA ARG A 421 5.57 1.32 -5.86
C ARG A 421 6.17 1.94 -7.12
N LEU A 422 5.56 3.00 -7.63
CA LEU A 422 6.07 3.75 -8.78
C LEU A 422 7.27 4.62 -8.42
N GLN A 423 7.28 5.22 -7.22
CA GLN A 423 8.40 6.01 -6.71
C GLN A 423 9.65 5.14 -6.51
N ALA A 424 9.55 4.01 -5.80
CA ALA A 424 10.65 3.06 -5.61
C ALA A 424 11.25 2.63 -6.96
N ARG A 425 10.41 2.13 -7.88
CA ARG A 425 10.85 1.74 -9.24
C ARG A 425 11.51 2.86 -10.03
N SER A 426 11.09 4.11 -9.85
CA SER A 426 11.69 5.25 -10.55
C SER A 426 13.07 5.61 -10.03
N ALA A 427 13.31 5.46 -8.73
CA ALA A 427 14.61 5.67 -8.10
C ALA A 427 15.56 4.48 -8.38
N ASP A 428 15.07 3.24 -8.28
CA ASP A 428 15.82 2.02 -8.62
C ASP A 428 16.35 2.06 -10.06
N ALA A 429 15.56 2.57 -11.01
CA ALA A 429 15.96 2.74 -12.40
C ALA A 429 17.11 3.76 -12.56
N PHE A 430 17.12 4.84 -11.75
CA PHE A 430 18.24 5.80 -11.73
C PHE A 430 19.50 5.18 -11.14
N ILE A 431 19.37 4.47 -10.01
CA ILE A 431 20.48 3.81 -9.31
C ILE A 431 21.13 2.76 -10.23
N SER A 432 20.31 2.02 -10.99
CA SER A 432 20.78 1.04 -11.98
C SER A 432 21.57 1.67 -13.14
N ASP A 433 21.11 2.80 -13.71
CA ASP A 433 21.86 3.54 -14.74
C ASP A 433 23.17 4.14 -14.19
N TYR A 434 23.15 4.64 -12.96
CA TYR A 434 24.33 5.14 -12.27
C TYR A 434 25.41 4.05 -12.13
N LEU A 435 25.08 2.92 -11.51
CA LEU A 435 26.01 1.78 -11.32
C LEU A 435 26.43 1.15 -12.67
N GLY A 436 25.51 1.10 -13.63
CA GLY A 436 25.77 0.66 -15.01
C GLY A 436 26.65 1.60 -15.83
N ALA A 437 26.97 2.78 -15.31
CA ALA A 437 27.88 3.76 -15.91
C ALA A 437 29.22 3.89 -15.16
N GLU A 438 29.26 3.60 -13.86
CA GLU A 438 30.51 3.49 -13.07
C GLU A 438 31.35 2.26 -13.46
N SER A 439 30.72 1.25 -14.08
CA SER A 439 31.31 -0.04 -14.45
C SER A 439 31.94 -0.10 -15.86
N LYS A 440 32.25 1.05 -16.48
CA LYS A 440 32.71 1.18 -17.88
C LYS A 440 33.91 2.09 -18.05
#